data_AF-A0A950QAD2-F1
#
_entry.id   AF-A0A950QAD2-F1
#
_cell.length_a   1.000
_cell.length_b   1.000
_cell.length_c   1.000
_cell.angle_alpha   90.00
_cell.angle_beta   90.00
_cell.angle_gamma   90.00
#
_symmetry.space_group_name_H-M   'P 1'
#
loop_
_entity.id
_entity.type
_entity.pdbx_description
1 polymer ?
#
loop_
_entity_poly.entity_id
_entity_poly.type
_entity_poly.pdbx_seq_one_letter_code
_entity_poly.pdbx_strand_id
1 'polypeptide(L)'
;LMPFGLDRIPLLVMGKGVTMMSAVAHWVAGLPGATAQLSVWPLSAMLCVAVGGLWLALWQKTWRWLGVAPIAVGLWLAYTATPPDILVDRDGQAVAIRTPAGDLRLFRKSKDEFAASEWLKRDGETLKPDDAIATPQEGIRCDAYACRAQTAGGQIVSNVLRIEAFGEECATAAVVVSAIPVRKYCKGPQLVIDNRDAVRANGYAVWLTPLRTVTVQDSRGVRPWSASPPPKRQYRRIKPTSLP
;
A
#
# COMPACT_ATOMS: atom_id res chain seq x y z
N LEU A 1 -25.47 -45.51 -8.08
CA LEU A 1 -26.18 -44.22 -7.90
C LEU A 1 -26.31 -43.42 -9.20
N MET A 2 -25.40 -43.61 -10.17
CA MET A 2 -25.81 -43.75 -11.59
C MET A 2 -25.86 -45.25 -11.91
N PRO A 3 -26.83 -45.80 -12.66
CA PRO A 3 -27.69 -45.17 -13.69
C PRO A 3 -29.15 -44.86 -13.28
N PHE A 4 -29.54 -45.01 -12.02
CA PHE A 4 -30.96 -44.99 -11.60
C PHE A 4 -31.60 -43.61 -11.30
N GLY A 5 -30.91 -42.47 -11.55
CA GLY A 5 -31.50 -41.12 -11.41
C GLY A 5 -31.91 -40.70 -9.99
N LEU A 6 -31.46 -41.42 -8.97
CA LEU A 6 -31.74 -41.19 -7.54
C LEU A 6 -30.88 -40.08 -6.91
N ASP A 7 -29.98 -39.47 -7.67
CA ASP A 7 -29.11 -38.35 -7.30
C ASP A 7 -29.85 -37.00 -7.22
N ARG A 8 -31.00 -36.88 -7.90
CA ARG A 8 -31.81 -35.65 -7.93
C ARG A 8 -32.27 -35.20 -6.54
N ILE A 9 -32.64 -36.13 -5.66
CA ILE A 9 -33.13 -35.79 -4.30
C ILE A 9 -31.99 -35.24 -3.43
N PRO A 10 -30.82 -35.92 -3.31
CA PRO A 10 -29.65 -35.34 -2.62
C PRO A 10 -29.24 -33.97 -3.17
N LEU A 11 -29.24 -33.79 -4.50
CA LEU A 11 -28.83 -32.52 -5.13
C LEU A 11 -29.81 -31.37 -4.81
N LEU A 12 -31.12 -31.63 -4.76
CA LEU A 12 -32.11 -30.63 -4.36
C LEU A 12 -31.97 -30.22 -2.89
N VAL A 13 -31.65 -31.17 -2.01
CA VAL A 13 -31.40 -30.89 -0.59
C VAL A 13 -30.13 -30.04 -0.43
N MET A 14 -29.05 -30.40 -1.12
CA MET A 14 -27.81 -29.62 -1.13
C MET A 14 -28.04 -28.19 -1.65
N GLY A 15 -28.79 -28.05 -2.75
CA GLY A 15 -29.14 -26.74 -3.33
C GLY A 15 -29.90 -25.85 -2.34
N LYS A 16 -30.87 -26.39 -1.61
CA LYS A 16 -31.58 -25.64 -0.55
C LYS A 16 -30.65 -25.15 0.56
N GLY A 17 -29.67 -25.97 0.96
CA GLY A 17 -28.67 -25.59 1.95
C GLY A 17 -27.80 -24.41 1.50
N VAL A 18 -27.32 -24.44 0.25
CA VAL A 18 -26.55 -23.33 -0.34
C VAL A 18 -27.39 -22.06 -0.43
N THR A 19 -28.64 -22.15 -0.88
CA THR A 19 -29.53 -20.99 -0.95
C THR A 19 -29.80 -20.38 0.42
N MET A 20 -30.01 -21.21 1.45
CA MET A 20 -30.16 -20.72 2.83
C MET A 20 -28.89 -20.03 3.32
N MET A 21 -27.72 -20.62 3.11
CA MET A 21 -26.45 -20.00 3.54
C MET A 21 -26.20 -18.66 2.81
N SER A 22 -26.48 -18.60 1.50
CA SER A 22 -26.38 -17.37 0.71
C SER A 22 -27.39 -16.30 1.15
N ALA A 23 -28.60 -16.69 1.56
CA ALA A 23 -29.61 -15.76 2.07
C ALA A 23 -29.16 -15.13 3.40
N VAL A 24 -28.60 -15.92 4.30
CA VAL A 24 -28.02 -15.42 5.57
C VAL A 24 -26.84 -14.49 5.29
N ALA A 25 -25.96 -14.85 4.35
CA ALA A 25 -24.82 -14.00 4.00
C ALA A 25 -25.27 -12.63 3.46
N HIS A 26 -26.25 -12.57 2.57
CA HIS A 26 -26.78 -11.30 2.07
C HIS A 26 -27.50 -10.48 3.15
N TRP A 27 -28.22 -11.15 4.06
CA TRP A 27 -28.87 -10.48 5.18
C TRP A 27 -27.85 -9.82 6.10
N VAL A 28 -26.77 -10.52 6.45
CA VAL A 28 -25.67 -9.96 7.27
C VAL A 28 -24.93 -8.85 6.52
N ALA A 29 -24.66 -9.03 5.23
CA ALA A 29 -23.99 -8.02 4.41
C ALA A 29 -24.82 -6.74 4.21
N GLY A 30 -26.15 -6.84 4.28
CA GLY A 30 -27.06 -5.69 4.17
C GLY A 30 -27.22 -4.88 5.45
N LEU A 31 -26.65 -5.30 6.58
CA LEU A 31 -26.70 -4.55 7.82
C LEU A 31 -25.91 -3.24 7.71
N PRO A 32 -26.41 -2.12 8.26
CA PRO A 32 -25.66 -0.87 8.28
C PRO A 32 -24.34 -1.07 9.05
N GLY A 33 -23.22 -0.76 8.40
CA GLY A 33 -21.88 -0.96 8.98
C GLY A 33 -21.33 -2.39 8.84
N ALA A 34 -21.92 -3.26 8.03
CA ALA A 34 -21.39 -4.60 7.74
C ALA A 34 -19.96 -4.57 7.15
N THR A 35 -19.63 -3.49 6.43
CA THR A 35 -18.28 -3.20 5.98
C THR A 35 -17.82 -1.88 6.57
N ALA A 36 -16.82 -1.96 7.45
CA ALA A 36 -16.06 -0.80 7.87
C ALA A 36 -14.68 -0.88 7.20
N GLN A 37 -14.39 0.09 6.34
CA GLN A 37 -13.03 0.29 5.85
C GLN A 37 -12.27 1.01 6.94
N LEU A 38 -11.43 0.26 7.65
CA LEU A 38 -10.53 0.78 8.67
C LEU A 38 -9.11 0.67 8.14
N SER A 39 -8.28 1.65 8.48
CA SER A 39 -6.85 1.58 8.19
C SER A 39 -6.23 0.31 8.78
N VAL A 40 -5.25 -0.24 8.08
CA VAL A 40 -4.61 -1.50 8.47
C VAL A 40 -3.98 -1.39 9.86
N TRP A 41 -4.33 -2.34 10.74
CA TRP A 41 -3.74 -2.45 12.07
C TRP A 41 -2.33 -3.06 12.00
N PRO A 42 -1.42 -2.62 12.88
CA PRO A 42 -0.11 -3.26 12.98
C PRO A 42 -0.25 -4.71 13.45
N LEU A 43 0.66 -5.58 13.01
CA LEU A 43 0.65 -7.00 13.36
C LEU A 43 0.68 -7.21 14.89
N SER A 44 1.41 -6.37 15.62
CA SER A 44 1.46 -6.39 17.09
C SER A 44 0.09 -6.20 17.73
N ALA A 45 -0.72 -5.24 17.24
CA ALA A 45 -2.08 -5.04 17.72
C ALA A 45 -2.94 -6.28 17.50
N MET A 46 -2.86 -6.87 16.30
CA MET A 46 -3.61 -8.08 15.96
C MET A 46 -3.21 -9.27 16.85
N LEU A 47 -1.91 -9.46 17.11
CA LEU A 47 -1.41 -10.50 18.01
C LEU A 47 -1.86 -10.27 19.46
N CYS A 48 -1.79 -9.04 19.97
CA CYS A 48 -2.24 -8.69 21.31
C CYS A 48 -3.74 -9.00 21.50
N VAL A 49 -4.58 -8.60 20.55
CA VAL A 49 -6.02 -8.89 20.58
C VAL A 49 -6.28 -10.40 20.47
N ALA A 50 -5.58 -11.11 19.58
CA ALA A 50 -5.73 -12.54 19.42
C ALA A 50 -5.34 -13.32 20.69
N VAL A 51 -4.21 -12.99 21.31
CA VAL A 51 -3.75 -13.61 22.55
C VAL A 51 -4.74 -13.32 23.69
N GLY A 52 -5.22 -12.08 23.80
CA GLY A 52 -6.20 -11.71 24.81
C GLY A 52 -7.56 -12.39 24.63
N GLY A 53 -8.05 -12.48 23.39
CA GLY A 53 -9.27 -13.22 23.05
C GLY A 53 -9.13 -14.71 23.34
N LEU A 54 -7.98 -15.31 22.99
CA LEU A 54 -7.69 -16.70 23.30
C LEU A 54 -7.63 -16.94 24.82
N TRP A 55 -7.01 -16.03 25.57
CA TRP A 55 -7.00 -16.10 27.03
C TRP A 55 -8.41 -16.04 27.62
N LEU A 56 -9.26 -15.15 27.12
CA LEU A 56 -10.65 -15.04 27.54
C LEU A 56 -11.47 -16.30 27.22
N ALA A 57 -11.12 -17.03 26.15
CA ALA A 57 -11.81 -18.24 25.73
C ALA A 57 -11.35 -19.50 26.50
N LEU A 58 -10.05 -19.60 26.81
CA LEU A 58 -9.46 -20.80 27.42
C LEU A 58 -9.70 -20.90 28.94
N TRP A 59 -9.68 -19.78 29.67
CA TRP A 59 -9.76 -19.80 31.13
C TRP A 59 -11.20 -19.59 31.63
N GLN A 60 -11.65 -20.43 32.57
CA GLN A 60 -13.01 -20.35 33.13
C GLN A 60 -13.11 -19.56 34.45
N LYS A 61 -12.02 -19.43 35.20
CA LYS A 61 -12.00 -18.71 36.50
C LYS A 61 -11.85 -17.20 36.31
N THR A 62 -11.90 -16.44 37.41
CA THR A 62 -11.75 -14.96 37.42
C THR A 62 -10.45 -14.45 36.78
N TRP A 63 -9.43 -15.30 36.66
CA TRP A 63 -8.17 -14.99 35.97
C TRP A 63 -8.35 -14.76 34.46
N ARG A 64 -9.50 -15.15 33.91
CA ARG A 64 -9.93 -14.83 32.54
C ARG A 64 -9.82 -13.32 32.26
N TRP A 65 -10.17 -12.46 33.22
CA TRP A 65 -10.13 -11.00 33.04
C TRP A 65 -8.74 -10.43 32.75
N LEU A 66 -7.66 -11.15 33.06
CA LEU A 66 -6.31 -10.76 32.64
C LEU A 66 -6.17 -10.68 31.12
N GLY A 67 -7.00 -11.40 30.36
CA GLY A 67 -7.04 -11.34 28.90
C GLY A 67 -7.57 -10.01 28.34
N VAL A 68 -8.25 -9.19 29.16
CA VAL A 68 -8.67 -7.84 28.75
C VAL A 68 -7.46 -6.90 28.62
N ALA A 69 -6.43 -7.07 29.45
CA ALA A 69 -5.23 -6.24 29.39
C ALA A 69 -4.52 -6.28 28.03
N PRO A 70 -4.17 -7.44 27.43
CA PRO A 70 -3.57 -7.48 26.11
C PRO A 70 -4.52 -7.00 25.01
N ILE A 71 -5.85 -7.17 25.14
CA ILE A 71 -6.81 -6.57 24.19
C ILE A 71 -6.73 -5.05 24.23
N ALA A 72 -6.75 -4.46 25.44
CA ALA A 72 -6.66 -3.02 25.61
C ALA A 72 -5.32 -2.47 25.06
N VAL A 73 -4.21 -3.17 25.29
CA VAL A 73 -2.90 -2.83 24.70
C VAL A 73 -2.95 -2.92 23.18
N GLY A 74 -3.57 -3.96 22.62
CA GLY A 74 -3.72 -4.12 21.19
C GLY A 74 -4.52 -2.99 20.54
N LEU A 75 -5.63 -2.58 21.16
CA LEU A 75 -6.43 -1.44 20.72
C LEU A 75 -5.64 -0.12 20.83
N TRP A 76 -4.88 0.06 21.90
CA TRP A 76 -4.02 1.24 22.06
C TRP A 76 -2.91 1.31 21.01
N LEU A 77 -2.29 0.17 20.68
CA LEU A 77 -1.30 0.08 19.59
C LEU A 77 -1.92 0.36 18.22
N ALA A 78 -3.14 -0.10 17.97
CA ALA A 78 -3.86 0.21 16.74
C ALA A 78 -4.18 1.70 16.63
N TYR A 79 -4.58 2.33 17.73
CA TYR A 79 -4.90 3.76 17.78
C TYR A 79 -3.67 4.67 17.61
N THR A 80 -2.52 4.26 18.14
CA THR A 80 -1.27 5.03 18.07
C THR A 80 -0.43 4.74 16.83
N ALA A 81 -0.85 3.79 15.99
CA ALA A 81 -0.14 3.44 14.77
C ALA A 81 -0.22 4.58 13.75
N THR A 82 0.94 5.09 13.35
CA THR A 82 1.02 6.11 12.30
C THR A 82 1.14 5.45 10.91
N PRO A 83 0.17 5.67 10.00
CA PRO A 83 0.28 5.17 8.64
C PRO A 83 1.39 5.93 7.87
N PRO A 84 1.89 5.39 6.75
CA PRO A 84 2.88 6.09 5.93
C PRO A 84 2.28 7.36 5.31
N ASP A 85 3.16 8.35 5.10
CA ASP A 85 2.84 9.63 4.47
C ASP A 85 2.92 9.56 2.95
N ILE A 86 3.80 8.73 2.41
CA ILE A 86 3.99 8.56 0.96
C ILE A 86 4.07 7.07 0.63
N LEU A 87 3.34 6.66 -0.41
CA LEU A 87 3.45 5.35 -1.03
C LEU A 87 3.92 5.51 -2.47
N VAL A 88 4.94 4.74 -2.85
CA VAL A 88 5.53 4.76 -4.19
C VAL A 88 5.43 3.38 -4.79
N ASP A 89 4.90 3.32 -6.00
CA ASP A 89 4.78 2.07 -6.75
C ASP A 89 6.16 1.55 -7.18
N ARG A 90 6.21 0.27 -7.55
CA ARG A 90 7.39 -0.42 -8.06
C ARG A 90 8.11 0.32 -9.18
N ASP A 91 7.41 1.04 -10.07
CA ASP A 91 8.07 1.76 -11.16
C ASP A 91 8.33 3.25 -10.85
N GLY A 92 7.93 3.74 -9.65
CA GLY A 92 8.05 5.16 -9.26
C GLY A 92 7.12 6.11 -10.03
N GLN A 93 6.19 5.57 -10.81
CA GLN A 93 5.27 6.32 -11.69
C GLN A 93 3.95 6.67 -10.99
N ALA A 94 3.47 5.78 -10.12
CA ALA A 94 2.32 6.02 -9.27
C ALA A 94 2.80 6.33 -7.85
N VAL A 95 2.30 7.44 -7.31
CA VAL A 95 2.65 7.93 -5.99
C VAL A 95 1.38 8.41 -5.31
N ALA A 96 1.15 7.90 -4.10
CA ALA A 96 0.12 8.39 -3.20
C ALA A 96 0.78 9.17 -2.07
N ILE A 97 0.13 10.24 -1.64
CA ILE A 97 0.58 11.09 -0.54
C ILE A 97 -0.58 11.42 0.39
N ARG A 98 -0.26 11.52 1.67
CA ARG A 98 -1.20 11.98 2.69
C ARG A 98 -1.33 13.50 2.65
N THR A 99 -2.56 13.96 2.52
CA THR A 99 -2.90 15.38 2.53
C THR A 99 -2.81 15.95 3.96
N PRO A 100 -2.80 17.28 4.14
CA PRO A 100 -2.88 17.89 5.46
C PRO A 100 -4.14 17.52 6.24
N ALA A 101 -5.22 17.12 5.55
CA ALA A 101 -6.46 16.64 6.17
C ALA A 101 -6.33 15.22 6.74
N GLY A 102 -5.30 14.47 6.35
CA GLY A 102 -5.05 13.10 6.79
C GLY A 102 -5.44 12.04 5.75
N ASP A 103 -6.16 12.39 4.69
CA ASP A 103 -6.59 11.46 3.66
C ASP A 103 -5.46 11.13 2.68
N LEU A 104 -5.43 9.90 2.18
CA LEU A 104 -4.47 9.45 1.18
C LEU A 104 -4.98 9.73 -0.24
N ARG A 105 -4.24 10.53 -1.00
CA ARG A 105 -4.58 10.90 -2.38
C ARG A 105 -3.47 10.54 -3.35
N LEU A 106 -3.84 10.27 -4.60
CA LEU A 106 -2.90 9.98 -5.68
C LEU A 106 -2.49 11.27 -6.36
N PHE A 107 -1.21 11.44 -6.70
CA PHE A 107 -0.78 12.60 -7.48
C PHE A 107 -1.43 12.67 -8.87
N ARG A 108 -1.66 11.51 -9.47
CA ARG A 108 -2.19 11.37 -10.82
C ARG A 108 -2.88 10.03 -10.96
N LYS A 109 -3.60 9.85 -12.06
CA LYS A 109 -4.10 8.54 -12.48
C LYS A 109 -2.96 7.51 -12.50
N SER A 110 -3.10 6.46 -11.70
CA SER A 110 -2.15 5.36 -11.62
C SER A 110 -2.21 4.51 -12.89
N LYS A 111 -1.05 4.04 -13.36
CA LYS A 111 -1.01 2.99 -14.40
C LYS A 111 -1.30 1.60 -13.82
N ASP A 112 -0.96 1.40 -12.54
CA ASP A 112 -1.31 0.21 -11.78
C ASP A 112 -2.51 0.55 -10.88
N GLU A 113 -3.71 0.37 -11.45
CA GLU A 113 -4.96 0.61 -10.74
C GLU A 113 -5.16 -0.38 -9.59
N PHE A 114 -4.65 -1.60 -9.73
CA PHE A 114 -4.74 -2.61 -8.67
C PHE A 114 -3.95 -2.18 -7.44
N ALA A 115 -2.67 -1.80 -7.61
CA ALA A 115 -1.84 -1.31 -6.52
C ALA A 115 -2.44 -0.08 -5.85
N ALA A 116 -2.90 0.90 -6.64
CA ALA A 116 -3.55 2.09 -6.12
C ALA A 116 -4.83 1.76 -5.32
N SER A 117 -5.66 0.86 -5.83
CA SER A 117 -6.89 0.44 -5.13
C SER A 117 -6.58 -0.28 -3.81
N GLU A 118 -5.52 -1.06 -3.76
CA GLU A 118 -5.10 -1.77 -2.55
C GLU A 118 -4.55 -0.80 -1.51
N TRP A 119 -3.80 0.23 -1.92
CA TRP A 119 -3.34 1.27 -0.99
C TRP A 119 -4.50 2.03 -0.35
N LEU A 120 -5.46 2.48 -1.15
CA LEU A 120 -6.65 3.19 -0.66
C LEU A 120 -7.43 2.32 0.33
N LYS A 121 -7.73 1.07 -0.01
CA LYS A 121 -8.41 0.13 0.89
C LYS A 121 -7.64 -0.10 2.19
N ARG A 122 -6.32 -0.25 2.12
CA ARG A 122 -5.46 -0.45 3.29
C ARG A 122 -5.37 0.80 4.17
N ASP A 123 -5.58 1.98 3.60
CA ASP A 123 -5.66 3.23 4.36
C ASP A 123 -7.04 3.44 4.99
N GLY A 124 -8.04 2.63 4.60
CA GLY A 124 -9.44 2.81 5.02
C GLY A 124 -10.22 3.75 4.10
N GLU A 125 -9.65 4.14 2.96
CA GLU A 125 -10.29 4.99 1.98
C GLU A 125 -11.31 4.20 1.15
N THR A 126 -12.48 4.81 0.92
CA THR A 126 -13.59 4.18 0.16
C THR A 126 -13.64 4.62 -1.30
N LEU A 127 -12.83 5.62 -1.66
CA LEU A 127 -12.75 6.15 -3.00
C LEU A 127 -12.14 5.14 -3.98
N LYS A 128 -12.56 5.23 -5.24
CA LYS A 128 -11.89 4.55 -6.35
C LYS A 128 -10.61 5.31 -6.73
N PRO A 129 -9.61 4.65 -7.35
CA PRO A 129 -8.38 5.31 -7.74
C PRO A 129 -8.55 6.57 -8.60
N ASP A 130 -9.52 6.57 -9.52
CA ASP A 130 -9.79 7.75 -10.38
C ASP A 130 -10.41 8.93 -9.59
N ASP A 131 -11.17 8.65 -8.52
CA ASP A 131 -11.79 9.67 -7.65
C ASP A 131 -10.84 10.13 -6.53
N ALA A 132 -9.81 9.34 -6.24
CA ALA A 132 -8.78 9.63 -5.24
C ALA A 132 -7.61 10.47 -5.80
N ILE A 133 -7.68 10.91 -7.06
CA ILE A 133 -6.69 11.83 -7.64
C ILE A 133 -6.81 13.17 -6.92
N ALA A 134 -5.68 13.66 -6.43
CA ALA A 134 -5.63 14.86 -5.63
C ALA A 134 -6.02 16.12 -6.42
N THR A 135 -6.62 17.07 -5.71
CA THR A 135 -7.02 18.37 -6.24
C THR A 135 -6.18 19.52 -5.64
N PRO A 136 -6.10 20.68 -6.31
CA PRO A 136 -5.38 21.85 -5.77
C PRO A 136 -5.85 22.30 -4.38
N GLN A 137 -7.12 22.07 -4.05
CA GLN A 137 -7.73 22.37 -2.76
C GLN A 137 -7.16 21.51 -1.63
N GLU A 138 -6.66 20.32 -1.95
CA GLU A 138 -6.06 19.37 -1.00
C GLU A 138 -4.56 19.63 -0.80
N GLY A 139 -4.05 20.76 -1.31
CA GLY A 139 -2.65 21.15 -1.17
C GLY A 139 -1.71 20.47 -2.17
N ILE A 140 -2.27 19.89 -3.24
CA ILE A 140 -1.52 19.13 -4.24
C ILE A 140 -1.71 19.77 -5.61
N ARG A 141 -0.61 20.17 -6.24
CA ARG A 141 -0.62 20.82 -7.55
C ARG A 141 0.21 20.02 -8.53
N CYS A 142 -0.41 19.65 -9.64
CA CYS A 142 0.20 18.86 -10.69
C CYS A 142 0.18 19.61 -12.01
N ASP A 143 1.30 19.56 -12.72
CA ASP A 143 1.40 19.98 -14.11
C ASP A 143 2.00 18.84 -14.97
N ALA A 144 2.42 19.16 -16.20
CA ALA A 144 2.98 18.18 -17.13
C ALA A 144 4.40 17.70 -16.74
N TYR A 145 5.09 18.42 -15.85
CA TYR A 145 6.49 18.22 -15.48
C TYR A 145 6.66 17.63 -14.09
N ALA A 146 5.85 18.06 -13.12
CA ALA A 146 5.89 17.59 -11.76
C ALA A 146 4.55 17.74 -11.01
N CYS A 147 4.42 16.99 -9.92
CA CYS A 147 3.39 17.17 -8.91
C CYS A 147 4.04 17.57 -7.60
N ARG A 148 3.55 18.64 -6.95
CA ARG A 148 4.03 19.10 -5.66
C ARG A 148 2.92 19.04 -4.63
N ALA A 149 3.24 18.58 -3.43
CA ALA A 149 2.34 18.58 -2.29
C ALA A 149 3.00 19.14 -1.04
N GLN A 150 2.19 19.79 -0.23
CA GLN A 150 2.57 20.19 1.12
C GLN A 150 1.93 19.24 2.13
N THR A 151 2.75 18.67 3.00
CA THR A 151 2.30 17.77 4.07
C THR A 151 1.80 18.56 5.28
N ALA A 152 1.10 17.90 6.22
CA ALA A 152 0.64 18.54 7.45
C ALA A 152 1.80 19.15 8.28
N GLY A 153 2.99 18.55 8.21
CA GLY A 153 4.21 19.05 8.86
C GLY A 153 4.91 20.19 8.12
N GLY A 154 4.32 20.71 7.03
CA GLY A 154 4.86 21.80 6.23
C GLY A 154 5.97 21.41 5.25
N GLN A 155 6.40 20.14 5.25
CA GLN A 155 7.40 19.63 4.31
C GLN A 155 6.81 19.54 2.91
N ILE A 156 7.61 19.92 1.91
CA ILE A 156 7.26 19.84 0.50
C ILE A 156 7.73 18.49 -0.04
N VAL A 157 6.83 17.76 -0.68
CA VAL A 157 7.10 16.52 -1.40
C VAL A 157 6.82 16.75 -2.87
N SER A 158 7.73 16.32 -3.74
CA SER A 158 7.58 16.48 -5.17
C SER A 158 7.69 15.14 -5.90
N ASN A 159 6.84 14.94 -6.90
CA ASN A 159 6.94 13.88 -7.88
C ASN A 159 7.38 14.43 -9.23
N VAL A 160 8.61 14.13 -9.63
CA VAL A 160 9.19 14.63 -10.88
C VAL A 160 8.95 13.65 -12.01
N LEU A 161 8.28 14.11 -13.07
CA LEU A 161 7.93 13.31 -14.26
C LEU A 161 8.88 13.57 -15.44
N ARG A 162 9.52 14.74 -15.46
CA ARG A 162 10.31 15.27 -16.58
C ARG A 162 11.63 15.87 -16.07
N ILE A 163 12.68 15.84 -16.91
CA ILE A 163 14.04 16.23 -16.48
C ILE A 163 14.09 17.74 -16.16
N GLU A 164 13.30 18.52 -16.87
CA GLU A 164 13.21 19.96 -16.80
C GLU A 164 12.78 20.45 -15.41
N ALA A 165 11.99 19.67 -14.67
CA ALA A 165 11.51 20.04 -13.34
C ALA A 165 12.56 19.89 -12.24
N PHE A 166 13.64 19.13 -12.47
CA PHE A 166 14.60 18.80 -11.41
C PHE A 166 15.21 20.04 -10.76
N GLY A 167 15.51 21.09 -11.52
CA GLY A 167 16.17 22.28 -10.99
C GLY A 167 15.37 22.95 -9.87
N GLU A 168 14.08 23.16 -10.11
CA GLU A 168 13.19 23.79 -9.13
C GLU A 168 12.82 22.81 -8.01
N GLU A 169 12.33 21.63 -8.37
CA GLU A 169 11.79 20.68 -7.40
C GLU A 169 12.85 20.18 -6.41
N CYS A 170 14.08 19.92 -6.89
CA CYS A 170 15.18 19.51 -6.02
C CYS A 170 15.71 20.63 -5.12
N ALA A 171 15.47 21.90 -5.46
CA ALA A 171 15.89 23.01 -4.64
C ALA A 171 14.94 23.26 -3.47
N THR A 172 13.64 22.98 -3.64
CA THR A 172 12.61 23.31 -2.65
C THR A 172 12.03 22.12 -1.90
N ALA A 173 12.00 20.93 -2.49
CA ALA A 173 11.35 19.77 -1.88
C ALA A 173 12.25 19.10 -0.83
N ALA A 174 11.65 18.71 0.30
CA ALA A 174 12.31 17.89 1.31
C ALA A 174 12.44 16.43 0.84
N VAL A 175 11.45 15.93 0.09
CA VAL A 175 11.46 14.59 -0.51
C VAL A 175 11.11 14.69 -1.99
N VAL A 176 11.91 14.04 -2.84
CA VAL A 176 11.66 13.96 -4.28
C VAL A 176 11.49 12.50 -4.68
N VAL A 177 10.34 12.17 -5.28
CA VAL A 177 10.10 10.89 -5.93
C VAL A 177 10.13 11.10 -7.43
N SER A 178 11.02 10.46 -8.16
CA SER A 178 11.12 10.66 -9.60
C SER A 178 10.71 9.44 -10.40
N ALA A 179 9.86 9.67 -11.39
CA ALA A 179 9.43 8.69 -12.36
C ALA A 179 10.53 8.38 -13.40
N ILE A 180 11.63 9.14 -13.38
CA ILE A 180 12.79 9.02 -14.28
C ILE A 180 14.09 8.95 -13.47
N PRO A 181 15.20 8.45 -14.04
CA PRO A 181 16.47 8.35 -13.29
C PRO A 181 17.04 9.72 -12.95
N VAL A 182 17.27 9.98 -11.66
CA VAL A 182 17.72 11.30 -11.14
C VAL A 182 19.22 11.54 -11.37
N ARG A 183 20.03 10.48 -11.47
CA ARG A 183 21.49 10.56 -11.62
C ARG A 183 22.16 11.51 -10.61
N LYS A 184 22.66 12.67 -11.06
CA LYS A 184 23.36 13.69 -10.23
C LYS A 184 22.60 15.02 -10.16
N TYR A 185 21.35 15.06 -10.66
CA TYR A 185 20.59 16.31 -10.81
C TYR A 185 19.96 16.81 -9.51
N CYS A 186 19.91 15.99 -8.46
CA CYS A 186 19.23 16.30 -7.21
C CYS A 186 20.17 16.07 -6.03
N LYS A 187 20.49 17.13 -5.28
CA LYS A 187 21.37 17.07 -4.09
C LYS A 187 20.80 17.79 -2.85
N GLY A 188 19.73 18.57 -3.01
CA GLY A 188 19.09 19.34 -1.96
C GLY A 188 18.16 18.53 -1.04
N PRO A 189 17.30 17.62 -1.56
CA PRO A 189 16.30 16.95 -0.74
C PRO A 189 16.93 16.00 0.29
N GLN A 190 16.24 15.81 1.41
CA GLN A 190 16.61 14.84 2.46
C GLN A 190 16.51 13.39 1.96
N LEU A 191 15.55 13.13 1.08
CA LEU A 191 15.33 11.83 0.47
C LEU A 191 15.00 12.00 -1.01
N VAL A 192 15.69 11.22 -1.85
CA VAL A 192 15.43 11.14 -3.28
C VAL A 192 15.20 9.66 -3.62
N ILE A 193 14.02 9.35 -4.16
CA ILE A 193 13.66 8.02 -4.65
C ILE A 193 13.50 8.13 -6.16
N ASP A 194 14.41 7.56 -6.94
CA ASP A 194 14.26 7.52 -8.40
C ASP A 194 13.58 6.24 -8.88
N ASN A 195 13.26 6.18 -10.17
CA ASN A 195 12.57 5.04 -10.76
C ASN A 195 13.37 3.73 -10.65
N ARG A 196 14.72 3.80 -10.62
CA ARG A 196 15.58 2.61 -10.47
C ARG A 196 15.58 2.13 -9.04
N ASP A 197 15.56 3.05 -8.09
CA ASP A 197 15.44 2.75 -6.68
C ASP A 197 14.07 2.12 -6.39
N ALA A 198 12.99 2.65 -6.95
CA ALA A 198 11.64 2.08 -6.90
C ALA A 198 11.61 0.63 -7.44
N VAL A 199 12.19 0.41 -8.62
CA VAL A 199 12.21 -0.91 -9.27
C VAL A 199 13.02 -1.92 -8.45
N ARG A 200 14.13 -1.50 -7.86
CA ARG A 200 14.94 -2.36 -6.98
C ARG A 200 14.17 -2.76 -5.74
N ALA A 201 13.62 -1.76 -5.04
CA ALA A 201 12.89 -1.92 -3.80
C ALA A 201 11.52 -2.60 -3.95
N ASN A 202 11.01 -2.70 -5.18
CA ASN A 202 9.65 -3.12 -5.50
C ASN A 202 8.57 -2.22 -4.86
N GLY A 203 8.89 -0.94 -4.67
CA GLY A 203 8.01 0.06 -4.03
C GLY A 203 8.49 0.51 -2.65
N TYR A 204 7.99 1.65 -2.20
CA TYR A 204 8.35 2.29 -0.94
C TYR A 204 7.12 2.72 -0.14
N ALA A 205 7.24 2.60 1.18
CA ALA A 205 6.43 3.35 2.14
C ALA A 205 7.36 4.31 2.89
N VAL A 206 6.98 5.58 2.96
CA VAL A 206 7.78 6.65 3.59
C VAL A 206 6.95 7.30 4.69
N TRP A 207 7.56 7.47 5.85
CA TRP A 207 7.09 8.36 6.91
C TRP A 207 8.05 9.54 6.99
N LEU A 208 7.52 10.73 7.18
CA LEU A 208 8.28 11.97 7.17
C LEU A 208 8.73 12.39 8.58
N THR A 209 7.99 11.98 9.63
CA THR A 209 8.28 12.34 11.02
C THR A 209 8.20 11.12 11.96
N PRO A 210 9.35 10.54 12.37
CA PRO A 210 10.69 10.79 11.82
C PRO A 210 10.79 10.27 10.38
N LEU A 211 11.75 10.81 9.62
CA LEU A 211 12.00 10.35 8.25
C LEU A 211 12.46 8.89 8.28
N ARG A 212 11.61 7.97 7.82
CA ARG A 212 11.92 6.54 7.68
C ARG A 212 11.28 5.98 6.42
N THR A 213 11.95 4.99 5.84
CA THR A 213 11.47 4.29 4.64
C THR A 213 11.44 2.79 4.90
N VAL A 214 10.41 2.12 4.41
CA VAL A 214 10.33 0.66 4.36
C VAL A 214 10.09 0.25 2.92
N THR A 215 10.84 -0.73 2.43
CA THR A 215 10.66 -1.26 1.07
C THR A 215 9.93 -2.59 1.07
N VAL A 216 9.32 -2.93 -0.07
CA VAL A 216 8.75 -4.25 -0.27
C VAL A 216 9.84 -5.32 -0.24
N GLN A 217 11.02 -5.00 -0.77
CA GLN A 217 12.18 -5.89 -0.74
C GLN A 217 12.65 -6.22 0.68
N ASP A 218 12.65 -5.27 1.62
CA ASP A 218 13.06 -5.51 3.02
C ASP A 218 12.13 -6.51 3.74
N SER A 219 10.83 -6.45 3.43
CA SER A 219 9.81 -7.27 4.08
C SER A 219 9.60 -8.63 3.42
N ARG A 220 9.65 -8.71 2.09
CA ARG A 220 9.40 -9.95 1.31
C ARG A 220 10.67 -10.69 0.89
N GLY A 221 11.81 -10.00 0.90
CA GLY A 221 13.09 -10.47 0.40
C GLY A 221 13.16 -10.52 -1.13
N VAL A 222 14.30 -10.98 -1.65
CA VAL A 222 14.50 -11.24 -3.08
C VAL A 222 14.01 -12.64 -3.41
N ARG A 223 13.00 -12.74 -4.27
CA ARG A 223 12.41 -14.00 -4.76
C ARG A 223 12.68 -14.17 -6.26
N PRO A 224 12.78 -15.41 -6.78
CA PRO A 224 12.97 -15.65 -8.22
C PRO A 224 11.88 -15.03 -9.12
N TRP A 225 10.66 -14.87 -8.58
CA TRP A 225 9.53 -14.24 -9.27
C TRP A 225 9.32 -12.76 -8.89
N SER A 226 10.05 -12.23 -7.90
CA SER A 226 10.12 -10.78 -7.70
C SER A 226 11.13 -10.26 -8.71
N ALA A 227 10.72 -9.32 -9.56
CA ALA A 227 11.62 -8.80 -10.57
C ALA A 227 12.86 -8.19 -9.89
N SER A 228 13.98 -8.89 -9.96
CA SER A 228 15.27 -8.27 -9.74
C SER A 228 15.52 -7.33 -10.93
N PRO A 229 16.12 -6.14 -10.74
CA PRO A 229 16.63 -5.40 -11.87
C PRO A 229 17.46 -6.36 -12.72
N PRO A 230 17.28 -6.41 -14.05
CA PRO A 230 18.05 -7.32 -14.89
C PRO A 230 19.53 -7.09 -14.59
N PRO A 231 20.33 -8.16 -14.39
CA PRO A 231 21.76 -8.00 -14.14
C PRO A 231 22.32 -7.06 -15.20
N LYS A 232 23.18 -6.10 -14.80
CA LYS A 232 23.80 -5.16 -15.74
C LYS A 232 24.27 -5.97 -16.95
N ARG A 233 23.72 -5.70 -18.14
CA ARG A 233 24.19 -6.33 -19.38
C ARG A 233 25.70 -6.11 -19.44
N GLN A 234 26.46 -7.16 -19.13
CA GLN A 234 27.87 -7.19 -19.43
C GLN A 234 27.92 -7.27 -20.95
N TYR A 235 28.00 -6.12 -21.60
CA TYR A 235 28.38 -6.06 -23.00
C TYR A 235 29.80 -6.61 -23.08
N ARG A 236 29.93 -7.92 -23.33
CA ARG A 236 31.22 -8.52 -23.65
C ARG A 236 31.58 -7.96 -25.02
N ARG A 237 32.51 -7.02 -25.06
CA ARG A 237 33.05 -6.46 -26.31
C ARG A 237 33.58 -7.65 -27.12
N ILE A 238 32.84 -8.06 -28.16
CA ILE A 238 33.35 -9.03 -29.12
C ILE A 238 34.46 -8.28 -29.86
N LYS A 239 35.72 -8.70 -29.67
CA LYS A 239 36.81 -8.20 -30.52
C LYS A 239 36.43 -8.57 -31.96
N PRO A 240 36.42 -7.63 -32.91
CA PRO A 240 36.20 -7.98 -34.31
C PRO A 240 37.31 -8.95 -34.71
N THR A 241 36.96 -10.22 -34.90
CA THR A 241 37.82 -11.15 -35.62
C THR A 241 37.96 -10.58 -37.03
N SER A 242 39.19 -10.40 -37.47
CA SER A 242 39.51 -10.10 -38.86
C SER A 242 38.77 -11.09 -39.75
N LEU A 243 37.80 -10.60 -40.51
CA LEU A 243 37.17 -11.38 -41.57
C LEU A 243 38.26 -11.79 -42.57
N PRO A 244 38.24 -13.04 -43.07
CA PRO A 244 39.19 -13.53 -44.05
C PRO A 244 39.08 -12.78 -45.39
#